data_AF-A0A7K9EZ10-F1
#
_entry.id   AF-A0A7K9EZ10-F1
#
_cell.length_a   1.000
_cell.length_b   1.000
_cell.length_c   1.000
_cell.angle_alpha   90.00
_cell.angle_beta   90.00
_cell.angle_gamma   90.00
#
_symmetry.space_group_name_H-M   'P 1'
#
loop_
_entity.id
_entity.type
_entity.pdbx_description
1 polymer ?
#
loop_
_entity_poly.entity_id
_entity_poly.type
_entity_poly.pdbx_seq_one_letter_code
_entity_poly.pdbx_strand_id
1 'polypeptide(L)'
;LPQVSGAVLVSGLVQVVLGVSGVCGWAAQRCGPMVLAPSLSIIGLSAYKEAAFFCSTNWGIALLLMLLAVTFSQHLGSCRLPFCAWPQAQRGSMEPSVPTLRTFSVLLPFATVCIICAILSHLHIPWESLDLAIAQLSWANSTFHAPWLRIPYAGGGAAGLGAAIHLWPGPLSPLPSPSAAGEWRWPLLTPRALAVGIAMAIGCSMNSVGCYVLCGRLLRAPQLPPHACNRGLCTEGLGSLLAGLLGTPGGTAASIANACAIGFTQTGSRFSVQISALACVVLGTSPRLAGLLTRIPLAIHGGVLCVTYAVAVGTGISYFQYADIDSGRNIFIVGFAMFMALLVPRWLGAAPAHLATGWVPLDLLFLSLLMVPVFLTGLLSFFMENTVSG
;
A
#
# COMPACT_ATOMS: atom_id res chain seq x y z
N LEU A 1 15.56 7.16 -14.59
CA LEU A 1 14.41 6.41 -15.14
C LEU A 1 14.78 5.03 -15.70
N PRO A 2 15.63 4.87 -16.73
CA PRO A 2 15.87 3.55 -17.34
C PRO A 2 16.55 2.54 -16.39
N GLN A 3 17.43 2.99 -15.49
CA GLN A 3 18.03 2.14 -14.46
C GLN A 3 17.00 1.70 -13.39
N VAL A 4 16.03 2.56 -13.05
CA VAL A 4 14.98 2.25 -12.06
C VAL A 4 13.99 1.26 -12.65
N SER A 5 13.56 1.47 -13.90
CA SER A 5 12.71 0.52 -14.63
C SER A 5 13.43 -0.82 -14.85
N GLY A 6 14.76 -0.80 -15.06
CA GLY A 6 15.59 -2.02 -15.04
C GLY A 6 15.57 -2.76 -13.69
N ALA A 7 15.63 -2.04 -12.57
CA ALA A 7 15.51 -2.65 -11.24
C ALA A 7 14.09 -3.23 -10.99
N VAL A 8 13.04 -2.57 -11.47
CA VAL A 8 11.65 -3.08 -11.43
C VAL A 8 11.49 -4.35 -12.26
N LEU A 9 12.07 -4.39 -13.46
CA LEU A 9 12.09 -5.58 -14.30
C LEU A 9 12.80 -6.76 -13.60
N VAL A 10 13.99 -6.52 -13.02
CA VAL A 10 14.71 -7.52 -12.23
C VAL A 10 13.86 -8.01 -11.06
N SER A 11 13.21 -7.09 -10.35
CA SER A 11 12.36 -7.45 -9.21
C SER A 11 11.22 -8.38 -9.62
N GLY A 12 10.54 -8.07 -10.71
CA GLY A 12 9.49 -8.94 -11.27
C GLY A 12 10.00 -10.33 -11.64
N LEU A 13 11.19 -10.42 -12.27
CA LEU A 13 11.81 -11.72 -12.61
C LEU A 13 12.05 -12.55 -11.33
N VAL A 14 12.65 -11.93 -10.32
CA VAL A 14 12.95 -12.61 -9.04
C VAL A 14 11.67 -13.03 -8.33
N GLN A 15 10.63 -12.18 -8.30
CA GLN A 15 9.32 -12.52 -7.71
C GLN A 15 8.67 -13.71 -8.41
N VAL A 16 8.71 -13.79 -9.75
CA VAL A 16 8.20 -14.94 -10.50
C VAL A 16 8.98 -16.20 -10.13
N VAL A 17 10.32 -16.13 -10.05
CA VAL A 17 11.14 -17.28 -9.63
C VAL A 17 10.82 -17.73 -8.21
N LEU A 18 10.65 -16.78 -7.26
CA LEU A 18 10.26 -17.08 -5.88
C LEU A 18 8.87 -17.70 -5.78
N GLY A 19 7.92 -17.23 -6.60
CA GLY A 19 6.57 -17.80 -6.66
C GLY A 19 6.55 -19.20 -7.27
N VAL A 20 7.27 -19.44 -8.38
CA VAL A 20 7.32 -20.74 -9.06
C VAL A 20 8.07 -21.79 -8.23
N SER A 21 9.16 -21.40 -7.57
CA SER A 21 9.91 -22.29 -6.67
C SER A 21 9.14 -22.69 -5.41
N GLY A 22 8.10 -21.93 -5.07
CA GLY A 22 7.22 -22.17 -3.93
C GLY A 22 7.82 -21.85 -2.56
N VAL A 23 8.98 -21.19 -2.54
CA VAL A 23 9.71 -20.81 -1.32
C VAL A 23 8.87 -19.89 -0.43
N CYS A 24 8.14 -18.93 -1.02
CA CYS A 24 7.34 -17.98 -0.24
C CYS A 24 6.13 -18.62 0.44
N GLY A 25 5.42 -19.53 -0.24
CA GLY A 25 4.32 -20.30 0.35
C GLY A 25 4.79 -21.21 1.47
N TRP A 26 5.96 -21.85 1.30
CA TRP A 26 6.59 -22.65 2.35
C TRP A 26 7.02 -21.80 3.55
N ALA A 27 7.63 -20.64 3.31
CA ALA A 27 8.03 -19.71 4.37
C ALA A 27 6.82 -19.21 5.15
N ALA A 28 5.73 -18.87 4.46
CA ALA A 28 4.48 -18.42 5.10
C ALA A 28 3.87 -19.48 6.03
N GLN A 29 4.00 -20.77 5.72
CA GLN A 29 3.53 -21.86 6.61
C GLN A 29 4.43 -22.07 7.83
N ARG A 30 5.71 -21.70 7.73
CA ARG A 30 6.70 -21.91 8.78
C ARG A 30 6.82 -20.71 9.72
N CYS A 31 6.32 -19.55 9.32
CA CYS A 31 6.24 -18.37 10.18
C CYS A 31 5.17 -18.55 11.26
N GLY A 32 5.61 -18.71 12.51
CA GLY A 32 4.73 -18.74 13.67
C GLY A 32 4.03 -17.39 13.93
N PRO A 33 3.07 -17.36 14.86
CA PRO A 33 2.41 -16.13 15.28
C PRO A 33 3.40 -15.08 15.83
N MET A 34 4.54 -15.51 16.39
CA MET A 34 5.60 -14.64 16.91
C MET A 34 6.39 -13.91 15.81
N VAL A 35 6.39 -14.40 14.56
CA VAL A 35 6.94 -13.67 13.39
C VAL A 35 5.86 -12.82 12.74
N LEU A 36 4.66 -13.39 12.57
CA LEU A 36 3.58 -12.75 11.81
C LEU A 36 3.02 -11.51 12.54
N ALA A 37 2.79 -11.59 13.85
CA ALA A 37 2.24 -10.50 14.64
C ALA A 37 3.09 -9.21 14.63
N PRO A 38 4.40 -9.24 14.91
CA PRO A 38 5.23 -8.04 14.84
C PRO A 38 5.41 -7.56 13.40
N SER A 39 5.51 -8.46 12.42
CA SER A 39 5.63 -8.09 11.00
C SER A 39 4.39 -7.31 10.53
N LEU A 40 3.18 -7.80 10.81
CA LEU A 40 1.92 -7.12 10.49
C LEU A 40 1.77 -5.78 11.21
N SER A 41 2.23 -5.71 12.46
CA SER A 41 2.21 -4.46 13.23
C SER A 41 3.19 -3.42 12.66
N ILE A 42 4.40 -3.84 12.27
CA ILE A 42 5.41 -2.96 11.65
C ILE A 42 5.01 -2.53 10.24
N ILE A 43 4.31 -3.38 9.49
CA ILE A 43 3.70 -3.00 8.20
C ILE A 43 2.87 -1.71 8.37
N GLY A 44 2.03 -1.62 9.41
CA GLY A 44 1.26 -0.42 9.71
C GLY A 44 2.09 0.73 10.30
N LEU A 45 2.96 0.43 11.27
CA LEU A 45 3.76 1.45 11.96
C LEU A 45 4.80 2.11 11.05
N SER A 46 5.32 1.42 10.05
CA SER A 46 6.41 1.94 9.19
C SER A 46 5.98 3.10 8.30
N ALA A 47 4.70 3.17 7.92
CA ALA A 47 4.16 4.19 7.01
C ALA A 47 3.70 5.48 7.71
N TYR A 48 4.00 5.63 9.02
CA TYR A 48 3.50 6.75 9.82
C TYR A 48 4.07 8.11 9.37
N LYS A 49 5.30 8.15 8.85
CA LYS A 49 5.94 9.41 8.44
C LYS A 49 5.26 9.98 7.20
N GLU A 50 4.98 9.10 6.25
CA GLU A 50 4.30 9.39 4.99
C GLU A 50 2.88 9.84 5.26
N ALA A 51 2.16 9.11 6.13
CA ALA A 51 0.83 9.49 6.57
C ALA A 51 0.83 10.87 7.29
N ALA A 52 1.80 11.13 8.16
CA ALA A 52 1.95 12.40 8.85
C ALA A 52 2.27 13.56 7.89
N PHE A 53 3.14 13.34 6.91
CA PHE A 53 3.48 14.33 5.90
C PHE A 53 2.24 14.75 5.10
N PHE A 54 1.44 13.80 4.62
CA PHE A 54 0.20 14.11 3.91
C PHE A 54 -0.83 14.81 4.82
N CYS A 55 -0.96 14.38 6.07
CA CYS A 55 -1.84 15.02 7.04
C CYS A 55 -1.40 16.46 7.38
N SER A 56 -0.09 16.74 7.42
CA SER A 56 0.42 18.08 7.75
C SER A 56 0.04 19.16 6.75
N THR A 57 -0.32 18.78 5.51
CA THR A 57 -0.82 19.71 4.50
C THR A 57 -2.10 20.40 4.99
N ASN A 58 -2.99 19.64 5.64
CA ASN A 58 -4.28 20.11 6.15
C ASN A 58 -4.78 19.21 7.28
N TRP A 59 -4.23 19.44 8.47
CA TRP A 59 -4.48 18.57 9.62
C TRP A 59 -5.96 18.57 10.04
N GLY A 60 -6.68 19.69 9.88
CA GLY A 60 -8.11 19.79 10.20
C GLY A 60 -8.99 18.92 9.31
N ILE A 61 -8.76 18.92 7.99
CA ILE A 61 -9.49 18.08 7.03
C ILE A 61 -9.16 16.61 7.23
N ALA A 62 -7.88 16.29 7.45
CA ALA A 62 -7.45 14.93 7.74
C ALA A 62 -8.10 14.40 9.03
N LEU A 63 -8.10 15.20 10.11
CA LEU A 63 -8.70 14.84 11.38
C LEU A 63 -10.22 14.68 11.29
N LEU A 64 -10.90 15.57 10.57
CA LEU A 64 -12.32 15.45 10.28
C LEU A 64 -12.62 14.12 9.55
N LEU A 65 -11.84 13.79 8.52
CA LEU A 65 -11.99 12.54 7.79
C LEU A 65 -11.77 11.32 8.69
N MET A 66 -10.73 11.33 9.54
CA MET A 66 -10.43 10.24 10.47
C MET A 66 -11.55 10.04 11.49
N LEU A 67 -12.01 11.12 12.14
CA LEU A 67 -13.11 11.07 13.09
C LEU A 67 -14.38 10.52 12.43
N LEU A 68 -14.69 11.01 11.23
CA LEU A 68 -15.88 10.62 10.50
C LEU A 68 -15.82 9.17 10.01
N ALA A 69 -14.65 8.71 9.57
CA ALA A 69 -14.42 7.30 9.24
C ALA A 69 -14.61 6.40 10.46
N VAL A 70 -14.09 6.79 11.62
CA VAL A 70 -14.27 6.04 12.87
C VAL A 70 -15.74 6.06 13.30
N THR A 71 -16.41 7.21 13.34
CA THR A 71 -17.81 7.31 13.78
C THR A 71 -18.72 6.52 12.85
N PHE A 72 -18.63 6.69 11.52
CA PHE A 72 -19.41 5.92 10.57
C PHE A 72 -19.12 4.42 10.68
N SER A 73 -17.86 4.01 10.84
CA SER A 73 -17.52 2.59 10.99
C SER A 73 -18.14 1.97 12.25
N GLN A 74 -18.22 2.71 13.36
CA GLN A 74 -18.80 2.21 14.61
C GLN A 74 -20.35 2.29 14.60
N HIS A 75 -20.93 3.34 13.99
CA HIS A 75 -22.37 3.59 14.01
C HIS A 75 -23.11 2.81 12.91
N LEU A 76 -22.58 2.75 11.68
CA LEU A 76 -23.17 1.97 10.58
C LEU A 76 -23.08 0.45 10.82
N GLY A 77 -22.13 0.00 11.65
CA GLY A 77 -22.08 -1.39 12.12
C GLY A 77 -23.30 -1.78 12.96
N SER A 78 -23.93 -0.82 13.64
CA SER A 78 -25.09 -1.01 14.52
C SER A 78 -26.42 -0.71 13.83
N CYS A 79 -26.43 0.11 12.77
CA CYS A 79 -27.63 0.45 12.02
C CYS A 79 -28.01 -0.65 11.00
N ARG A 80 -28.94 -1.54 11.36
CA ARG A 80 -29.69 -2.34 10.38
C ARG A 80 -30.78 -1.46 9.78
N LEU A 81 -30.57 -0.91 8.58
CA LEU A 81 -31.67 -0.25 7.87
C LEU A 81 -32.76 -1.29 7.52
N PRO A 82 -34.05 -0.99 7.77
CA PRO A 82 -35.16 -1.89 7.44
C PRO A 82 -35.50 -1.95 5.94
N PHE A 83 -34.70 -1.34 5.05
CA PHE A 83 -35.00 -1.21 3.63
C PHE A 83 -34.05 -2.03 2.76
N CYS A 84 -34.54 -3.19 2.32
CA CYS A 84 -34.43 -3.77 0.96
C CYS A 84 -35.01 -5.19 0.95
N ALA A 85 -36.29 -5.33 1.28
CA ALA A 85 -37.06 -6.50 0.87
C ALA A 85 -37.61 -6.23 -0.53
N TRP A 86 -36.82 -6.52 -1.56
CA TRP A 86 -37.35 -6.62 -2.92
C TRP A 86 -38.11 -7.97 -2.98
N PRO A 87 -39.42 -8.01 -3.27
CA PRO A 87 -40.14 -9.27 -3.32
C PRO A 87 -39.80 -9.93 -4.66
N GLN A 88 -38.66 -10.63 -4.73
CA GLN A 88 -38.38 -11.51 -5.86
C GLN A 88 -38.64 -12.95 -5.44
N ALA A 89 -39.70 -13.48 -6.04
CA ALA A 89 -40.24 -14.80 -5.81
C ALA A 89 -39.23 -15.92 -6.14
N GLN A 90 -39.32 -16.96 -5.32
CA GLN A 90 -39.02 -18.37 -5.57
C GLN A 90 -37.58 -18.79 -5.95
N ARG A 91 -37.01 -19.51 -4.97
CA ARG A 91 -36.35 -20.82 -5.09
C ARG A 91 -34.82 -20.84 -5.11
N GLY A 92 -34.25 -21.01 -3.92
CA GLY A 92 -33.11 -21.91 -3.71
C GLY A 92 -31.70 -21.32 -3.76
N SER A 93 -31.31 -20.52 -2.76
CA SER A 93 -30.00 -20.59 -2.10
C SER A 93 -29.98 -19.57 -0.95
N MET A 94 -29.59 -20.02 0.23
CA MET A 94 -29.57 -19.21 1.46
C MET A 94 -28.28 -18.38 1.49
N GLU A 95 -28.22 -17.29 0.72
CA GLU A 95 -27.16 -16.28 0.86
C GLU A 95 -27.55 -15.26 1.95
N PRO A 96 -26.72 -15.05 2.99
CA PRO A 96 -27.03 -14.08 4.03
C PRO A 96 -27.02 -12.66 3.45
N SER A 97 -28.01 -11.85 3.86
CA SER A 97 -28.14 -10.44 3.49
C SER A 97 -26.90 -9.66 3.93
N VAL A 98 -25.99 -9.37 3.00
CA VAL A 98 -24.82 -8.54 3.28
C VAL A 98 -25.31 -7.12 3.60
N PRO A 99 -24.96 -6.53 4.75
CA PRO A 99 -25.44 -5.21 5.13
C PRO A 99 -24.83 -4.16 4.17
N THR A 100 -25.63 -3.74 3.19
CA THR A 100 -25.26 -2.78 2.13
C THR A 100 -24.72 -1.45 2.69
N LEU A 101 -25.02 -1.10 3.94
CA LEU A 101 -24.49 0.10 4.59
C LEU A 101 -23.03 -0.01 5.01
N ARG A 102 -22.58 -1.21 5.39
CA ARG A 102 -21.20 -1.41 5.87
C ARG A 102 -20.19 -1.23 4.74
N THR A 103 -20.59 -1.57 3.51
CA THR A 103 -19.77 -1.37 2.30
C THR A 103 -19.58 0.10 1.93
N PHE A 104 -20.52 0.98 2.32
CA PHE A 104 -20.41 2.43 2.09
C PHE A 104 -19.61 3.17 3.17
N SER A 105 -19.16 2.47 4.23
CA SER A 105 -18.50 3.10 5.38
C SER A 105 -17.21 3.85 5.06
N VAL A 106 -16.54 3.55 3.93
CA VAL A 106 -15.33 4.26 3.49
C VAL A 106 -15.64 5.40 2.51
N LEU A 107 -16.68 5.21 1.67
CA LEU A 107 -17.12 6.20 0.68
C LEU A 107 -17.86 7.38 1.33
N LEU A 108 -18.65 7.12 2.38
CA LEU A 108 -19.42 8.15 3.08
C LEU A 108 -18.53 9.23 3.71
N PRO A 109 -17.51 8.91 4.55
CA PRO A 109 -16.59 9.91 5.10
C PRO A 109 -15.90 10.74 4.01
N PHE A 110 -15.46 10.08 2.94
CA PHE A 110 -14.82 10.76 1.80
C PHE A 110 -15.78 11.75 1.13
N ALA A 111 -16.99 11.29 0.78
CA ALA A 111 -18.00 12.14 0.14
C ALA A 111 -18.39 13.33 1.02
N THR A 112 -18.61 13.12 2.31
CA THR A 112 -18.93 14.20 3.26
C THR A 112 -17.81 15.22 3.38
N VAL A 113 -16.55 14.79 3.42
CA VAL A 113 -15.41 15.72 3.47
C VAL A 113 -15.29 16.49 2.16
N CYS A 114 -15.47 15.83 1.01
CA CYS A 114 -15.50 16.52 -0.28
C CYS A 114 -16.63 17.55 -0.38
N ILE A 115 -17.82 17.24 0.13
CA ILE A 115 -18.97 18.16 0.17
C ILE A 115 -18.65 19.36 1.07
N ILE A 116 -18.09 19.14 2.27
CA ILE A 116 -17.69 20.21 3.19
C ILE A 116 -16.63 21.11 2.55
N CYS A 117 -15.63 20.54 1.88
CA CYS A 117 -14.62 21.29 1.14
C CYS A 117 -15.25 22.13 0.00
N ALA A 118 -16.22 21.58 -0.74
CA ALA A 118 -16.91 22.30 -1.80
C ALA A 118 -17.75 23.47 -1.24
N ILE A 119 -18.44 23.27 -0.12
CA ILE A 119 -19.23 24.32 0.56
C ILE A 119 -18.31 25.44 1.07
N LEU A 120 -17.21 25.09 1.73
CA LEU A 120 -16.20 26.06 2.20
C LEU A 120 -15.63 26.88 1.04
N SER A 121 -15.37 26.22 -0.10
CA SER A 121 -14.90 26.90 -1.32
C SER A 121 -15.95 27.86 -1.90
N HIS A 122 -17.23 27.54 -1.82
CA HIS A 122 -18.31 28.43 -2.28
C HIS A 122 -18.47 29.66 -1.39
N LEU A 123 -18.28 29.51 -0.07
CA LEU A 123 -18.48 30.57 0.91
C LEU A 123 -17.33 31.60 0.97
N HIS A 124 -16.29 31.46 0.13
CA HIS A 124 -15.13 32.38 0.06
C HIS A 124 -14.47 32.64 1.42
N ILE A 125 -14.57 31.69 2.36
CA ILE A 125 -13.90 31.80 3.65
C ILE A 125 -12.41 31.60 3.40
N PRO A 126 -11.54 32.58 3.69
CA PRO A 126 -10.11 32.48 3.47
C PRO A 126 -9.55 31.50 4.51
N TRP A 127 -9.48 30.24 4.13
CA TRP A 127 -8.69 29.26 4.85
C TRP A 127 -7.29 29.29 4.24
N GLU A 128 -6.26 29.59 5.04
CA GLU A 128 -4.85 29.76 4.59
C GLU A 128 -4.31 28.61 3.71
N SER A 129 -4.98 27.47 3.65
CA SER A 129 -4.60 26.29 2.87
C SER A 129 -5.45 26.02 1.62
N LEU A 130 -6.41 26.91 1.32
CA LEU A 130 -7.18 26.89 0.07
C LEU A 130 -6.29 27.26 -1.13
N ASP A 131 -5.21 28.03 -0.92
CA ASP A 131 -4.28 28.44 -1.98
C ASP A 131 -3.59 27.27 -2.70
N LEU A 132 -3.30 26.17 -2.00
CA LEU A 132 -2.76 24.95 -2.62
C LEU A 132 -3.82 24.19 -3.43
N ALA A 133 -5.08 24.22 -2.99
CA ALA A 133 -6.21 23.66 -3.72
C ALA A 133 -6.57 24.53 -4.95
N ILE A 134 -6.42 25.86 -4.84
CA ILE A 134 -6.56 26.82 -5.94
C ILE A 134 -5.43 26.66 -6.96
N ALA A 135 -4.19 26.40 -6.52
CA ALA A 135 -3.07 26.07 -7.41
C ALA A 135 -3.28 24.74 -8.18
N GLN A 136 -3.88 23.73 -7.53
CA GLN A 136 -4.33 22.49 -8.18
C GLN A 136 -5.51 22.71 -9.15
N LEU A 137 -6.42 23.63 -8.83
CA LEU A 137 -7.51 24.08 -9.71
C LEU A 137 -6.98 24.87 -10.94
N SER A 138 -5.93 25.68 -10.77
CA SER A 138 -5.28 26.44 -11.85
C SER A 138 -4.64 25.54 -12.90
N TRP A 139 -3.99 24.44 -12.47
CA TRP A 139 -3.53 23.35 -13.36
C TRP A 139 -4.68 22.67 -14.13
N ALA A 140 -5.89 22.70 -13.59
CA ALA A 140 -7.06 22.08 -14.20
C ALA A 140 -7.62 22.89 -15.39
N ASN A 141 -7.43 24.21 -15.44
CA ASN A 141 -7.84 24.99 -16.62
C ASN A 141 -7.03 24.60 -17.87
N SER A 142 -5.77 24.18 -17.71
CA SER A 142 -4.92 23.70 -18.80
C SER A 142 -5.23 22.27 -19.27
N THR A 143 -6.03 21.49 -18.52
CA THR A 143 -6.38 20.09 -18.89
C THR A 143 -7.70 19.95 -19.65
N PHE A 144 -8.49 21.02 -19.80
CA PHE A 144 -9.70 21.01 -20.63
C PHE A 144 -9.44 20.71 -22.12
N HIS A 145 -8.19 20.87 -22.58
CA HIS A 145 -7.75 20.52 -23.93
C HIS A 145 -7.12 19.13 -24.06
N ALA A 146 -7.02 18.33 -22.98
CA ALA A 146 -6.43 17.00 -23.06
C ALA A 146 -7.36 16.01 -23.82
N PRO A 147 -6.82 15.02 -24.56
CA PRO A 147 -7.63 13.98 -25.22
C PRO A 147 -8.31 13.06 -24.21
N TRP A 148 -9.46 12.48 -24.58
CA TRP A 148 -10.22 11.55 -23.73
C TRP A 148 -9.53 10.21 -23.54
N LEU A 149 -8.89 9.71 -24.60
CA LEU A 149 -8.13 8.46 -24.59
C LEU A 149 -6.68 8.77 -24.97
N ARG A 150 -5.76 8.44 -24.08
CA ARG A 150 -4.32 8.43 -24.36
C ARG A 150 -3.75 7.16 -23.79
N ILE A 151 -3.28 6.28 -24.67
CA ILE A 151 -2.55 5.09 -24.24
C ILE A 151 -1.34 5.58 -23.45
N PRO A 152 -1.18 5.21 -22.16
CA PRO A 152 -0.04 5.63 -21.37
C PRO A 152 1.20 4.93 -21.90
N TYR A 153 1.92 5.59 -22.80
CA TYR A 153 3.24 5.16 -23.26
C TYR A 153 4.30 5.58 -22.24
N ALA A 154 5.40 4.81 -22.16
CA ALA A 154 6.42 5.04 -21.15
C ALA A 154 6.98 6.46 -21.21
N GLY A 155 7.21 7.04 -20.04
CA GLY A 155 7.81 8.36 -19.87
C GLY A 155 6.82 9.54 -19.92
N GLY A 156 5.60 9.39 -20.46
CA GLY A 156 4.68 10.52 -20.66
C GLY A 156 3.55 10.69 -19.63
N GLY A 157 3.15 9.64 -18.91
CA GLY A 157 1.95 9.71 -18.04
C GLY A 157 1.98 8.85 -16.77
N ALA A 158 2.90 7.88 -16.67
CA ALA A 158 2.99 6.99 -15.49
C ALA A 158 3.55 7.70 -14.24
N ALA A 159 4.15 8.89 -14.38
CA ALA A 159 4.69 9.65 -13.27
C ALA A 159 3.60 10.32 -12.40
N GLY A 160 2.42 10.64 -12.97
CA GLY A 160 1.40 11.41 -12.25
C GLY A 160 0.57 10.59 -11.24
N LEU A 161 0.24 9.34 -11.58
CA LEU A 161 -0.58 8.46 -10.73
C LEU A 161 0.25 7.51 -9.85
N GLY A 162 1.41 7.05 -10.34
CA GLY A 162 2.33 6.22 -9.55
C GLY A 162 2.92 6.97 -8.36
N ALA A 163 3.24 8.26 -8.54
CA ALA A 163 3.71 9.12 -7.46
C ALA A 163 2.64 9.44 -6.40
N ALA A 164 1.35 9.28 -6.74
CA ALA A 164 0.24 9.58 -5.84
C ALA A 164 -0.20 8.39 -4.97
N ILE A 165 0.10 7.14 -5.36
CA ILE A 165 -0.52 5.97 -4.71
C ILE A 165 0.49 4.96 -4.15
N HIS A 166 1.77 4.93 -4.56
CA HIS A 166 2.76 4.09 -3.88
C HIS A 166 4.20 4.65 -3.90
N LEU A 167 4.74 4.88 -2.70
CA LEU A 167 6.16 4.90 -2.32
C LEU A 167 7.09 5.78 -3.18
N TRP A 168 7.05 7.10 -2.94
CA TRP A 168 8.22 7.95 -3.17
C TRP A 168 9.04 8.07 -1.88
N PRO A 169 10.33 7.67 -1.85
CA PRO A 169 11.16 7.82 -0.67
C PRO A 169 11.63 9.28 -0.53
N GLY A 170 11.02 10.01 0.41
CA GLY A 170 11.64 11.13 1.11
C GLY A 170 11.59 12.53 0.46
N PRO A 171 11.97 13.58 1.22
CA PRO A 171 11.52 14.97 1.02
C PRO A 171 12.43 15.83 0.12
N LEU A 172 13.40 15.25 -0.59
CA LEU A 172 14.52 16.01 -1.18
C LEU A 172 14.80 15.76 -2.66
N SER A 173 13.88 15.14 -3.40
CA SER A 173 14.05 14.97 -4.85
C SER A 173 13.05 15.85 -5.61
N PRO A 174 13.52 16.78 -6.46
CA PRO A 174 12.63 17.65 -7.23
C PRO A 174 11.76 16.80 -8.16
N LEU A 175 10.47 17.12 -8.19
CA LEU A 175 9.51 16.58 -9.14
C LEU A 175 10.12 16.72 -10.56
N PRO A 176 10.29 15.63 -11.33
CA PRO A 176 10.85 15.75 -12.66
C PRO A 176 9.93 16.63 -13.51
N SER A 177 10.50 17.67 -14.11
CA SER A 177 9.79 18.59 -14.98
C SER A 177 9.16 17.84 -16.16
N PRO A 178 7.94 18.22 -16.60
CA PRO A 178 7.18 17.53 -17.64
C PRO A 178 7.79 17.64 -19.05
N SER A 179 8.90 18.36 -19.22
CA SER A 179 9.49 18.68 -20.53
C SER A 179 10.55 17.69 -21.04
N ALA A 180 10.91 16.65 -20.28
CA ALA A 180 11.84 15.59 -20.75
C ALA A 180 11.14 14.28 -21.15
N ALA A 181 9.83 14.33 -21.42
CA ALA A 181 8.97 13.19 -21.70
C ALA A 181 8.79 12.98 -23.22
N GLY A 182 9.74 12.29 -23.86
CA GLY A 182 9.70 12.09 -25.31
C GLY A 182 10.04 10.71 -25.84
N GLU A 183 10.85 9.90 -25.16
CA GLU A 183 11.37 8.67 -25.76
C GLU A 183 11.18 7.46 -24.84
N TRP A 184 10.50 6.42 -25.36
CA TRP A 184 10.50 5.10 -24.77
C TRP A 184 11.92 4.54 -24.83
N ARG A 185 12.53 4.32 -23.66
CA ARG A 185 13.88 3.77 -23.54
C ARG A 185 13.80 2.42 -22.88
N TRP A 186 14.48 1.44 -23.46
CA TRP A 186 14.59 0.10 -22.89
C TRP A 186 15.17 0.13 -21.46
N PRO A 187 14.71 -0.77 -20.57
CA PRO A 187 15.24 -0.89 -19.22
C PRO A 187 16.75 -1.19 -19.26
N LEU A 188 17.52 -0.42 -18.50
CA LEU A 188 18.98 -0.58 -18.45
C LEU A 188 19.37 -1.49 -17.27
N LEU A 189 19.84 -2.69 -17.60
CA LEU A 189 20.34 -3.66 -16.63
C LEU A 189 21.78 -3.33 -16.24
N THR A 190 21.94 -2.58 -15.16
CA THR A 190 23.25 -2.32 -14.53
C THR A 190 23.41 -3.19 -13.29
N PRO A 191 24.64 -3.50 -12.83
CA PRO A 191 24.85 -4.28 -11.60
C PRO A 191 24.20 -3.62 -10.37
N ARG A 192 24.10 -2.28 -10.35
CA ARG A 192 23.37 -1.53 -9.31
C ARG A 192 21.86 -1.79 -9.39
N ALA A 193 21.29 -1.74 -10.59
CA ALA A 193 19.87 -2.04 -10.81
C ALA A 193 19.53 -3.50 -10.46
N LEU A 194 20.45 -4.43 -10.73
CA LEU A 194 20.31 -5.83 -10.32
C LEU A 194 20.24 -5.96 -8.79
N ALA A 195 21.18 -5.36 -8.07
CA ALA A 195 21.22 -5.38 -6.61
C ALA A 195 19.96 -4.78 -5.97
N VAL A 196 19.56 -3.58 -6.41
CA VAL A 196 18.35 -2.91 -5.93
C VAL A 196 17.10 -3.69 -6.30
N GLY A 197 17.04 -4.25 -7.52
CA GLY A 197 15.91 -5.06 -7.99
C GLY A 197 15.72 -6.34 -7.18
N ILE A 198 16.81 -7.05 -6.85
CA ILE A 198 16.77 -8.23 -5.98
C ILE A 198 16.27 -7.86 -4.57
N ALA A 199 16.83 -6.80 -3.98
CA ALA A 199 16.41 -6.33 -2.66
C ALA A 199 14.93 -5.93 -2.64
N MET A 200 14.47 -5.21 -3.67
CA MET A 200 13.08 -4.85 -3.85
C MET A 200 12.18 -6.09 -4.00
N ALA A 201 12.60 -7.10 -4.75
CA ALA A 201 11.83 -8.34 -4.90
C ALA A 201 11.59 -9.03 -3.56
N ILE A 202 12.65 -9.16 -2.75
CA ILE A 202 12.60 -9.80 -1.43
C ILE A 202 11.69 -9.00 -0.49
N GLY A 203 11.90 -7.69 -0.39
CA GLY A 203 11.10 -6.81 0.45
C GLY A 203 9.62 -6.81 0.05
N CYS A 204 9.32 -6.68 -1.25
CA CYS A 204 7.95 -6.74 -1.76
C CYS A 204 7.32 -8.11 -1.55
N SER A 205 8.07 -9.21 -1.72
CA SER A 205 7.54 -10.56 -1.49
C SER A 205 7.13 -10.77 -0.03
N MET A 206 7.97 -10.37 0.92
CA MET A 206 7.62 -10.45 2.35
C MET A 206 6.42 -9.57 2.70
N ASN A 207 6.38 -8.35 2.15
CA ASN A 207 5.25 -7.45 2.33
C ASN A 207 3.94 -8.06 1.77
N SER A 208 3.98 -8.63 0.57
CA SER A 208 2.80 -9.23 -0.07
C SER A 208 2.30 -10.46 0.66
N VAL A 209 3.20 -11.33 1.15
CA VAL A 209 2.83 -12.45 2.03
C VAL A 209 2.12 -11.95 3.29
N GLY A 210 2.64 -10.89 3.91
CA GLY A 210 1.99 -10.21 5.03
C GLY A 210 0.58 -9.72 4.68
N CYS A 211 0.41 -9.06 3.53
CA CYS A 211 -0.90 -8.63 3.03
C CYS A 211 -1.86 -9.80 2.82
N TYR A 212 -1.40 -10.94 2.32
CA TYR A 212 -2.26 -12.11 2.11
C TYR A 212 -2.78 -12.68 3.43
N VAL A 213 -1.89 -12.81 4.42
CA VAL A 213 -2.25 -13.23 5.78
C VAL A 213 -3.23 -12.23 6.41
N LEU A 214 -2.95 -10.94 6.27
CA LEU A 214 -3.79 -9.85 6.78
C LEU A 214 -5.21 -9.88 6.16
N CYS A 215 -5.31 -9.98 4.84
CA CYS A 215 -6.57 -10.12 4.11
C CYS A 215 -7.37 -11.33 4.58
N GLY A 216 -6.72 -12.50 4.68
CA GLY A 216 -7.36 -13.73 5.14
C GLY A 216 -7.97 -13.57 6.54
N ARG A 217 -7.28 -12.85 7.42
CA ARG A 217 -7.76 -12.59 8.79
C ARG A 217 -8.93 -11.62 8.83
N LEU A 218 -8.86 -10.52 8.10
CA LEU A 218 -9.94 -9.53 8.03
C LEU A 218 -11.22 -10.13 7.42
N LEU A 219 -11.08 -11.09 6.51
CA LEU A 219 -12.17 -11.85 5.91
C LEU A 219 -12.60 -13.10 6.72
N ARG A 220 -11.91 -13.41 7.82
CA ARG A 220 -12.10 -14.64 8.61
C ARG A 220 -12.03 -15.92 7.76
N ALA A 221 -11.18 -15.91 6.74
CA ALA A 221 -10.94 -17.04 5.88
C ALA A 221 -10.09 -18.11 6.59
N PRO A 222 -10.20 -19.40 6.18
CA PRO A 222 -9.29 -20.44 6.64
C PRO A 222 -7.84 -20.13 6.28
N GLN A 223 -6.90 -20.84 6.92
CA GLN A 223 -5.48 -20.62 6.69
C GLN A 223 -5.11 -20.67 5.20
N LEU A 224 -4.25 -19.74 4.79
CA LEU A 224 -3.91 -19.58 3.38
C LEU A 224 -3.15 -20.81 2.89
N PRO A 225 -3.65 -21.49 1.83
CA PRO A 225 -2.91 -22.59 1.26
C PRO A 225 -1.66 -22.07 0.52
N PRO A 226 -0.53 -22.78 0.60
CA PRO A 226 0.76 -22.29 0.12
C PRO A 226 0.77 -22.06 -1.40
N HIS A 227 0.04 -22.89 -2.15
CA HIS A 227 -0.08 -22.75 -3.60
C HIS A 227 -0.82 -21.46 -4.02
N ALA A 228 -1.76 -20.95 -3.20
CA ALA A 228 -2.45 -19.70 -3.50
C ALA A 228 -1.52 -18.50 -3.27
N CYS A 229 -0.71 -18.54 -2.21
CA CYS A 229 0.34 -17.56 -1.96
C CYS A 229 1.35 -17.50 -3.12
N ASN A 230 1.84 -18.66 -3.56
CA ASN A 230 2.78 -18.78 -4.67
C ASN A 230 2.20 -18.24 -5.98
N ARG A 231 0.94 -18.58 -6.30
CA ARG A 231 0.24 -18.06 -7.49
C ARG A 231 0.04 -16.54 -7.43
N GLY A 232 -0.34 -16.01 -6.26
CA GLY A 232 -0.47 -14.56 -6.04
C GLY A 232 0.85 -13.84 -6.31
N LEU A 233 1.94 -14.35 -5.73
CA LEU A 233 3.26 -13.76 -5.91
C LEU A 233 3.76 -13.86 -7.36
N CYS A 234 3.49 -14.96 -8.05
CA CYS A 234 3.79 -15.07 -9.49
C CYS A 234 3.03 -14.01 -10.31
N THR A 235 1.75 -13.77 -10.02
CA THR A 235 0.96 -12.77 -10.73
C THR A 235 1.43 -11.34 -10.44
N GLU A 236 1.89 -11.07 -9.21
CA GLU A 236 2.54 -9.80 -8.87
C GLU A 236 3.89 -9.65 -9.56
N GLY A 237 4.69 -10.71 -9.63
CA GLY A 237 5.95 -10.70 -10.37
C GLY A 237 5.75 -10.39 -11.87
N LEU A 238 4.75 -11.04 -12.50
CA LEU A 238 4.36 -10.75 -13.88
C LEU A 238 3.89 -9.31 -14.07
N GLY A 239 3.13 -8.77 -13.12
CA GLY A 239 2.73 -7.36 -13.13
C GLY A 239 3.94 -6.42 -13.03
N SER A 240 4.91 -6.72 -12.17
CA SER A 240 6.15 -5.96 -12.00
C SER A 240 7.02 -6.02 -13.25
N LEU A 241 7.05 -7.16 -13.95
CA LEU A 241 7.73 -7.29 -15.25
C LEU A 241 7.13 -6.36 -16.29
N LEU A 242 5.80 -6.39 -16.43
CA LEU A 242 5.09 -5.51 -17.36
C LEU A 242 5.29 -4.04 -16.98
N ALA A 243 5.23 -3.70 -15.69
CA ALA A 243 5.47 -2.37 -15.18
C ALA A 243 6.90 -1.87 -15.53
N GLY A 244 7.91 -2.72 -15.31
CA GLY A 244 9.30 -2.44 -15.67
C GLY A 244 9.49 -2.22 -17.19
N LEU A 245 8.86 -3.02 -18.04
CA LEU A 245 8.90 -2.87 -19.51
C LEU A 245 8.18 -1.60 -20.00
N LEU A 246 7.09 -1.22 -19.32
CA LEU A 246 6.37 0.02 -19.57
C LEU A 246 7.06 1.25 -18.96
N GLY A 247 8.24 1.08 -18.35
CA GLY A 247 9.05 2.16 -17.83
C GLY A 247 8.52 2.80 -16.54
N THR A 248 7.69 2.09 -15.78
CA THR A 248 7.18 2.59 -14.50
C THR A 248 8.32 2.62 -13.45
N PRO A 249 8.31 3.62 -12.55
CA PRO A 249 9.30 3.69 -11.46
C PRO A 249 9.03 2.70 -10.31
N GLY A 250 7.86 2.03 -10.30
CA GLY A 250 7.46 1.07 -9.27
C GLY A 250 6.84 -0.20 -9.86
N GLY A 251 7.10 -1.33 -9.21
CA GLY A 251 6.49 -2.63 -9.54
C GLY A 251 5.09 -2.80 -8.97
N THR A 252 4.47 -3.94 -9.23
CA THR A 252 3.18 -4.32 -8.63
C THR A 252 3.40 -5.13 -7.37
N ALA A 253 2.73 -4.74 -6.28
CA ALA A 253 2.75 -5.46 -5.02
C ALA A 253 1.36 -5.39 -4.38
N ALA A 254 1.06 -6.29 -3.44
CA ALA A 254 -0.17 -6.23 -2.67
C ALA A 254 -0.24 -4.94 -1.84
N SER A 255 -1.34 -4.20 -1.99
CA SER A 255 -1.57 -2.96 -1.25
C SER A 255 -2.12 -3.24 0.15
N ILE A 256 -1.36 -2.85 1.17
CA ILE A 256 -1.75 -2.92 2.59
C ILE A 256 -3.01 -2.09 2.83
N ALA A 257 -3.07 -0.87 2.28
CA ALA A 257 -4.20 0.02 2.46
C ALA A 257 -5.49 -0.63 1.92
N ASN A 258 -5.41 -1.27 0.75
CA ASN A 258 -6.55 -1.99 0.18
C ASN A 258 -6.91 -3.25 0.99
N ALA A 259 -5.91 -3.99 1.48
CA ALA A 259 -6.12 -5.13 2.37
C ALA A 259 -6.87 -4.71 3.64
N CYS A 260 -6.44 -3.62 4.29
CA CYS A 260 -7.05 -3.08 5.50
C CYS A 260 -8.42 -2.45 5.25
N ALA A 261 -8.67 -1.91 4.06
CA ALA A 261 -9.99 -1.41 3.68
C ALA A 261 -11.07 -2.49 3.79
N ILE A 262 -10.72 -3.75 3.52
CA ILE A 262 -11.61 -4.92 3.69
C ILE A 262 -12.06 -5.08 5.14
N GLY A 263 -11.25 -4.67 6.11
CA GLY A 263 -11.61 -4.70 7.54
C GLY A 263 -12.89 -3.91 7.83
N PHE A 264 -13.10 -2.79 7.13
CA PHE A 264 -14.29 -1.96 7.29
C PHE A 264 -15.41 -2.36 6.33
N THR A 265 -15.10 -2.63 5.05
CA THR A 265 -16.14 -2.94 4.05
C THR A 265 -16.68 -4.36 4.19
N GLN A 266 -15.89 -5.30 4.74
CA GLN A 266 -16.21 -6.72 4.86
C GLN A 266 -16.62 -7.36 3.51
N THR A 267 -16.13 -6.80 2.39
CA THR A 267 -16.42 -7.27 1.03
C THR A 267 -15.32 -8.20 0.54
N GLY A 268 -15.56 -9.52 0.57
CA GLY A 268 -14.64 -10.53 0.03
C GLY A 268 -14.89 -10.90 -1.44
N SER A 269 -15.74 -10.18 -2.17
CA SER A 269 -16.15 -10.55 -3.53
C SER A 269 -15.09 -10.21 -4.58
N ARG A 270 -14.75 -11.21 -5.41
CA ARG A 270 -13.83 -11.05 -6.56
C ARG A 270 -14.35 -10.06 -7.60
N PHE A 271 -15.67 -9.98 -7.77
CA PHE A 271 -16.30 -9.10 -8.75
C PHE A 271 -16.04 -7.62 -8.44
N SER A 272 -16.06 -7.23 -7.15
CA SER A 272 -15.75 -5.88 -6.72
C SER A 272 -14.30 -5.49 -7.08
N VAL A 273 -13.36 -6.42 -6.90
CA VAL A 273 -11.95 -6.22 -7.26
C VAL A 273 -11.76 -6.14 -8.78
N GLN A 274 -12.52 -6.91 -9.56
CA GLN A 274 -12.47 -6.84 -11.03
C GLN A 274 -13.01 -5.50 -11.56
N ILE A 275 -14.10 -4.99 -10.97
CA ILE A 275 -14.63 -3.67 -11.33
C ILE A 275 -13.62 -2.58 -10.97
N SER A 276 -12.99 -2.62 -9.79
CA SER A 276 -12.00 -1.62 -9.41
C SER A 276 -10.77 -1.67 -10.32
N ALA A 277 -10.31 -2.86 -10.71
CA ALA A 277 -9.23 -3.01 -11.69
C ALA A 277 -9.59 -2.42 -13.06
N LEU A 278 -10.80 -2.70 -13.57
CA LEU A 278 -11.28 -2.12 -14.83
C LEU A 278 -11.39 -0.59 -14.74
N ALA A 279 -11.91 -0.07 -13.63
CA ALA A 279 -11.96 1.36 -13.37
C ALA A 279 -10.56 1.99 -13.35
N CYS A 280 -9.58 1.35 -12.70
CA CYS A 280 -8.19 1.82 -12.71
C CYS A 280 -7.60 1.87 -14.11
N VAL A 281 -7.90 0.89 -14.98
CA VAL A 281 -7.47 0.91 -16.40
C VAL A 281 -8.10 2.08 -17.15
N VAL A 282 -9.41 2.29 -17.01
CA VAL A 282 -10.11 3.42 -17.65
C VAL A 282 -9.55 4.77 -17.16
N LEU A 283 -9.35 4.92 -15.86
CA LEU A 283 -8.75 6.12 -15.26
C LEU A 283 -7.30 6.35 -15.73
N GLY A 284 -6.50 5.28 -15.84
CA GLY A 284 -5.11 5.36 -16.30
C GLY A 284 -4.97 5.72 -17.79
N THR A 285 -5.94 5.35 -18.62
CA THR A 285 -5.95 5.67 -20.06
C THR A 285 -6.53 7.04 -20.38
N SER A 286 -7.17 7.71 -19.43
CA SER A 286 -7.83 9.00 -19.66
C SER A 286 -7.15 10.13 -18.86
N PRO A 287 -6.33 10.97 -19.51
CA PRO A 287 -5.61 12.04 -18.81
C PRO A 287 -6.56 13.09 -18.20
N ARG A 288 -7.78 13.24 -18.73
CA ARG A 288 -8.82 14.08 -18.13
C ARG A 288 -9.30 13.56 -16.78
N LEU A 289 -9.56 12.25 -16.67
CA LEU A 289 -10.01 11.66 -15.40
C LEU A 289 -8.84 11.60 -14.41
N ALA A 290 -7.62 11.34 -14.89
CA ALA A 290 -6.41 11.47 -14.06
C ALA A 290 -6.27 12.89 -13.48
N GLY A 291 -6.48 13.94 -14.29
CA GLY A 291 -6.47 15.33 -13.82
C GLY A 291 -7.63 15.70 -12.90
N LEU A 292 -8.74 14.96 -12.92
CA LEU A 292 -9.81 15.09 -11.93
C LEU A 292 -9.38 14.50 -10.58
N LEU A 293 -8.69 13.36 -10.59
CA LEU A 293 -8.19 12.71 -9.37
C LEU A 293 -7.13 13.54 -8.65
N THR A 294 -6.29 14.28 -9.38
CA THR A 294 -5.29 15.17 -8.76
C THR A 294 -5.93 16.33 -7.99
N ARG A 295 -7.22 16.63 -8.21
CA ARG A 295 -7.94 17.64 -7.43
C ARG A 295 -8.24 17.20 -6.00
N ILE A 296 -8.15 15.91 -5.70
CA ILE A 296 -8.38 15.41 -4.34
C ILE A 296 -7.22 15.88 -3.46
N PRO A 297 -7.48 16.60 -2.36
CA PRO A 297 -6.43 17.14 -1.51
C PRO A 297 -5.58 16.03 -0.87
N LEU A 298 -4.27 16.29 -0.75
CA LEU A 298 -3.30 15.36 -0.16
C LEU A 298 -3.67 14.95 1.27
N ALA A 299 -4.29 15.85 2.05
CA ALA A 299 -4.73 15.53 3.40
C ALA A 299 -5.81 14.45 3.47
N ILE A 300 -6.67 14.32 2.44
CA ILE A 300 -7.62 13.21 2.37
C ILE A 300 -6.88 11.88 2.18
N HIS A 301 -5.86 11.86 1.32
CA HIS A 301 -5.00 10.68 1.15
C HIS A 301 -4.32 10.31 2.48
N GLY A 302 -3.75 11.30 3.19
CA GLY A 302 -3.18 11.10 4.52
C GLY A 302 -4.16 10.51 5.53
N GLY A 303 -5.39 11.04 5.59
CA GLY A 303 -6.41 10.55 6.51
C GLY A 303 -6.85 9.10 6.22
N VAL A 304 -7.02 8.73 4.93
CA VAL A 304 -7.32 7.34 4.55
C VAL A 304 -6.15 6.40 4.89
N LEU A 305 -4.91 6.82 4.64
CA LEU A 305 -3.73 6.05 5.01
C LEU A 305 -3.64 5.86 6.54
N CYS A 306 -3.87 6.90 7.34
CA CYS A 306 -3.91 6.80 8.80
C CYS A 306 -4.92 5.75 9.27
N VAL A 307 -6.16 5.79 8.77
CA VAL A 307 -7.22 4.85 9.17
C VAL A 307 -6.88 3.42 8.77
N THR A 308 -6.40 3.20 7.55
CA THR A 308 -6.08 1.86 7.04
C THR A 308 -4.84 1.27 7.73
N TYR A 309 -3.77 2.04 7.91
CA TYR A 309 -2.59 1.57 8.64
C TYR A 309 -2.86 1.36 10.13
N ALA A 310 -3.73 2.16 10.76
CA ALA A 310 -4.16 1.90 12.13
C ALA A 310 -4.85 0.52 12.26
N VAL A 311 -5.67 0.13 11.28
CA VAL A 311 -6.23 -1.23 11.22
C VAL A 311 -5.17 -2.30 10.95
N ALA A 312 -4.16 -2.03 10.14
CA ALA A 312 -3.02 -2.94 10.00
C ALA A 312 -2.34 -3.21 11.35
N VAL A 313 -2.03 -2.15 12.11
CA VAL A 313 -1.44 -2.25 13.45
C VAL A 313 -2.35 -3.02 14.40
N GLY A 314 -3.64 -2.67 14.48
CA GLY A 314 -4.60 -3.36 15.35
C GLY A 314 -4.76 -4.85 15.01
N THR A 315 -4.71 -5.20 13.72
CA THR A 315 -4.78 -6.61 13.30
C THR A 315 -3.51 -7.38 13.65
N GLY A 316 -2.34 -6.74 13.54
CA GLY A 316 -1.07 -7.30 14.00
C GLY A 316 -1.08 -7.55 15.51
N ILE A 317 -1.58 -6.59 16.30
CA ILE A 317 -1.71 -6.71 17.76
C ILE A 317 -2.65 -7.86 18.14
N SER A 318 -3.80 -7.99 17.47
CA SER A 318 -4.72 -9.11 17.70
C SER A 318 -4.09 -10.47 17.38
N TYR A 319 -3.08 -10.52 16.51
CA TYR A 319 -2.39 -11.76 16.17
C TYR A 319 -1.52 -12.30 17.32
N PHE A 320 -1.10 -11.44 18.26
CA PHE A 320 -0.38 -11.91 19.45
C PHE A 320 -1.24 -12.79 20.36
N GLN A 321 -2.58 -12.73 20.27
CA GLN A 321 -3.49 -13.60 21.03
C GLN A 321 -3.30 -15.10 20.75
N TYR A 322 -2.65 -15.45 19.63
CA TYR A 322 -2.41 -16.83 19.22
C TYR A 322 -1.09 -17.38 19.77
N ALA A 323 -0.46 -16.66 20.69
CA ALA A 323 0.84 -16.99 21.22
C ALA A 323 0.95 -16.52 22.67
N ASP A 324 1.85 -17.14 23.43
CA ASP A 324 2.01 -16.86 24.86
C ASP A 324 2.80 -15.56 25.06
N ILE A 325 2.09 -14.43 25.22
CA ILE A 325 2.70 -13.12 25.46
C ILE A 325 3.22 -12.98 26.89
N ASP A 326 2.78 -13.83 27.84
CA ASP A 326 3.18 -13.69 29.24
C ASP A 326 4.62 -14.19 29.47
N SER A 327 5.15 -14.99 28.55
CA SER A 327 6.55 -15.41 28.55
C SER A 327 7.50 -14.25 28.28
N GLY A 328 8.43 -14.00 29.23
CA GLY A 328 9.47 -12.98 29.08
C GLY A 328 10.34 -13.16 27.82
N ARG A 329 10.53 -14.41 27.34
CA ARG A 329 11.20 -14.68 26.06
C ARG A 329 10.46 -14.00 24.91
N ASN A 330 9.17 -14.23 24.82
CA ASN A 330 8.36 -13.80 23.69
C ASN A 330 8.20 -12.27 23.70
N ILE A 331 8.02 -11.67 24.89
CA ILE A 331 8.03 -10.20 25.06
C ILE A 331 9.33 -9.61 24.53
N PHE A 332 10.48 -10.21 24.90
CA PHE A 332 11.78 -9.73 24.44
C PHE A 332 11.94 -9.86 22.92
N ILE A 333 11.61 -11.01 22.33
CA ILE A 333 11.71 -11.25 20.88
C ILE A 333 10.89 -10.22 20.11
N VAL A 334 9.62 -10.03 20.48
CA VAL A 334 8.70 -9.12 19.81
C VAL A 334 9.17 -7.68 19.96
N GLY A 335 9.46 -7.24 21.19
CA GLY A 335 9.88 -5.87 21.48
C GLY A 335 11.18 -5.50 20.77
N PHE A 336 12.19 -6.38 20.83
CA PHE A 336 13.48 -6.17 20.18
C PHE A 336 13.33 -6.11 18.66
N ALA A 337 12.62 -7.06 18.05
CA ALA A 337 12.45 -7.11 16.59
C ALA A 337 11.71 -5.86 16.07
N MET A 338 10.61 -5.45 16.72
CA MET A 338 9.85 -4.26 16.32
C MET A 338 10.66 -2.97 16.49
N PHE A 339 11.39 -2.84 17.60
CA PHE A 339 12.21 -1.65 17.86
C PHE A 339 13.38 -1.54 16.86
N MET A 340 14.12 -2.63 16.66
CA MET A 340 15.24 -2.66 15.70
C MET A 340 14.78 -2.44 14.27
N ALA A 341 13.61 -2.96 13.90
CA ALA A 341 13.03 -2.76 12.58
C ALA A 341 12.74 -1.29 12.24
N LEU A 342 12.44 -0.46 13.23
CA LEU A 342 12.25 0.99 13.04
C LEU A 342 13.56 1.77 13.22
N LEU A 343 14.43 1.32 14.13
CA LEU A 343 15.68 2.00 14.46
C LEU A 343 16.71 1.92 13.32
N VAL A 344 16.97 0.71 12.81
CA VAL A 344 18.04 0.45 11.84
C VAL A 344 17.84 1.23 10.54
N PRO A 345 16.65 1.25 9.90
CA PRO A 345 16.42 2.09 8.71
C PRO A 345 16.66 3.58 8.99
N ARG A 346 16.29 4.07 10.18
CA ARG A 346 16.52 5.48 10.54
C ARG A 346 17.99 5.79 10.75
N TRP A 347 18.73 4.90 11.39
CA TRP A 347 20.17 5.05 11.60
C TRP A 347 20.93 5.02 10.27
N LEU A 348 20.65 4.04 9.41
CA LEU A 348 21.23 3.94 8.08
C LEU A 348 20.89 5.14 7.18
N GLY A 349 19.68 5.71 7.35
CA GLY A 349 19.27 6.89 6.61
C GLY A 349 20.00 8.16 7.02
N ALA A 350 20.41 8.27 8.29
CA ALA A 350 21.20 9.39 8.78
C ALA A 350 22.68 9.29 8.38
N ALA A 351 23.23 8.08 8.27
CA ALA A 351 24.64 7.84 7.98
C ALA A 351 24.85 6.70 6.96
N PRO A 352 24.52 6.91 5.67
CA PRO A 352 24.64 5.86 4.64
C PRO A 352 26.09 5.47 4.32
N ALA A 353 27.08 6.27 4.74
CA ALA A 353 28.50 6.06 4.42
C ALA A 353 29.17 4.90 5.19
N HIS A 354 28.50 4.29 6.18
CA HIS A 354 29.11 3.24 7.01
C HIS A 354 29.01 1.82 6.42
N LEU A 355 28.18 1.59 5.39
CA LEU A 355 28.18 0.36 4.60
C LEU A 355 29.13 0.52 3.40
N ALA A 356 30.42 0.37 3.66
CA ALA A 356 31.46 0.40 2.62
C ALA A 356 32.20 -0.94 2.62
N THR A 357 31.56 -2.00 2.09
CA THR A 357 32.21 -3.31 1.91
C THR A 357 33.24 -3.31 0.78
N GLY A 358 33.34 -2.20 0.03
CA GLY A 358 34.20 -2.04 -1.15
C GLY A 358 33.51 -2.44 -2.46
N TRP A 359 32.35 -3.10 -2.38
CA TRP A 359 31.56 -3.53 -3.53
C TRP A 359 30.24 -2.76 -3.62
N VAL A 360 30.21 -1.72 -4.47
CA VAL A 360 29.04 -0.84 -4.65
C VAL A 360 27.71 -1.58 -4.86
N PRO A 361 27.61 -2.65 -5.69
CA PRO A 361 26.35 -3.38 -5.83
C PRO A 361 25.92 -4.11 -4.56
N LEU A 362 26.86 -4.65 -3.80
CA LEU A 362 26.58 -5.38 -2.57
C LEU A 362 26.12 -4.42 -1.46
N ASP A 363 26.78 -3.27 -1.34
CA ASP A 363 26.39 -2.21 -0.41
C ASP A 363 24.96 -1.74 -0.68
N LEU A 364 24.60 -1.55 -1.96
CA LEU A 364 23.23 -1.18 -2.35
C LEU A 364 22.21 -2.27 -2.05
N LEU A 365 22.55 -3.54 -2.22
CA LEU A 365 21.67 -4.66 -1.89
C LEU A 365 21.36 -4.66 -0.39
N PHE A 366 22.39 -4.60 0.45
CA PHE A 366 22.22 -4.59 1.91
C PHE A 366 21.49 -3.35 2.39
N LEU A 367 21.87 -2.17 1.90
CA LEU A 367 21.21 -0.93 2.25
C LEU A 367 19.73 -0.98 1.87
N SER A 368 19.40 -1.49 0.69
CA SER A 368 18.01 -1.60 0.24
C SER A 368 17.19 -2.59 1.08
N LEU A 369 17.77 -3.74 1.48
CA LEU A 369 17.09 -4.72 2.35
C LEU A 369 16.90 -4.19 3.78
N LEU A 370 17.95 -3.62 4.37
CA LEU A 370 17.94 -3.13 5.75
C LEU A 370 17.08 -1.87 5.91
N MET A 371 16.79 -1.16 4.82
CA MET A 371 15.86 -0.03 4.81
C MET A 371 14.39 -0.45 4.85
N VAL A 372 14.05 -1.71 4.58
CA VAL A 372 12.67 -2.20 4.60
C VAL A 372 12.32 -2.72 6.00
N PRO A 373 11.49 -2.01 6.79
CA PRO A 373 11.22 -2.40 8.18
C PRO A 373 10.56 -3.78 8.27
N VAL A 374 9.66 -4.09 7.34
CA VAL A 374 8.93 -5.37 7.29
C VAL A 374 9.87 -6.56 7.09
N PHE A 375 10.86 -6.41 6.21
CA PHE A 375 11.89 -7.42 5.98
C PHE A 375 12.70 -7.64 7.25
N LEU A 376 13.13 -6.55 7.87
CA LEU A 376 13.97 -6.58 9.05
C LEU A 376 13.23 -7.21 10.25
N THR A 377 11.99 -6.84 10.52
CA THR A 377 11.16 -7.46 11.57
C THR A 377 11.00 -8.95 11.33
N GLY A 378 10.63 -9.36 10.12
CA GLY A 378 10.40 -10.78 9.81
C GLY A 378 11.67 -11.61 9.98
N LEU A 379 12.82 -11.09 9.51
CA LEU A 379 14.11 -11.73 9.66
C LEU A 379 14.54 -11.86 11.13
N LEU A 380 14.47 -10.77 11.90
CA LEU A 380 14.85 -10.75 13.32
C LEU A 380 13.94 -11.65 14.16
N SER A 381 12.62 -11.54 14.01
CA SER A 381 11.67 -12.37 14.74
C SER A 381 11.87 -13.85 14.42
N PHE A 382 12.02 -14.21 13.14
CA PHE A 382 12.29 -15.59 12.75
C PHE A 382 13.61 -16.11 13.30
N PHE A 383 14.69 -15.31 13.22
CA PHE A 383 15.99 -15.69 13.74
C PHE A 383 15.97 -15.91 15.25
N MET A 384 15.36 -14.98 16.00
CA MET A 384 15.29 -15.07 17.46
C MET A 384 14.39 -16.20 17.94
N GLU A 385 13.26 -16.45 17.26
CA GLU A 385 12.38 -17.57 17.59
C GLU A 385 13.09 -18.94 17.45
N ASN A 386 14.02 -19.07 16.50
CA ASN A 386 14.78 -20.31 16.31
C ASN A 386 16.04 -20.42 17.18
N THR A 387 16.60 -19.31 17.66
CA THR A 387 17.87 -19.30 18.41
C THR A 387 17.69 -19.18 19.91
N VAL A 388 16.65 -18.49 20.38
CA VAL A 388 16.43 -18.26 21.81
C VAL A 388 15.67 -19.45 22.40
N SER A 389 16.39 -20.28 23.15
CA SER A 389 15.81 -21.39 23.91
C SER A 389 14.85 -20.87 25.00
N GLY A 390 13.65 -21.44 25.07
CA GLY A 390 12.68 -21.12 26.12
C GLY A 390 11.37 -21.88 25.98
#